data_AF-A0A8S3XRM3-F1
#
_entry.id   AF-A0A8S3XRM3-F1
#
_cell.length_a   1.000
_cell.length_b   1.000
_cell.length_c   1.000
_cell.angle_alpha   90.00
_cell.angle_beta   90.00
_cell.angle_gamma   90.00
#
_symmetry.space_group_name_H-M   'P 1'
#
loop_
_entity.id
_entity.type
_entity.pdbx_description
1 polymer ?
#
loop_
_entity_poly.entity_id
_entity_poly.type
_entity_poly.pdbx_seq_one_letter_code
_entity_poly.pdbx_strand_id
1 'polypeptide(L)'
;MVTNHPKCIIQSYLQCLQDSNYNPICEICTKGLSEGECIRLTCYHVFHWECAESRYRALPRTTAPAGYQCPSCATPVFPPPNLVSPVADVLREKLAGVNWARAGLGLPLLSDDQDMKGAAG
;
A
#
# COMPACT_ATOMS: atom_id res chain seq x y z
N MET A 1 14.10 4.43 46.11
CA MET A 1 13.29 5.40 45.34
C MET A 1 14.23 6.15 44.41
N VAL A 2 14.27 5.71 43.15
CA VAL A 2 14.74 6.49 41.98
C VAL A 2 13.66 7.58 41.74
N THR A 3 13.40 8.07 40.52
CA THR A 3 12.01 8.41 40.11
C THR A 3 11.57 9.81 40.55
N ASN A 4 11.83 10.93 39.86
CA ASN A 4 11.40 11.22 38.49
C ASN A 4 12.06 12.55 38.05
N HIS A 5 12.89 12.53 37.02
CA HIS A 5 13.76 13.63 36.57
C HIS A 5 13.10 15.04 36.52
N PRO A 6 13.55 16.03 37.33
CA PRO A 6 13.05 17.42 37.26
C PRO A 6 13.72 18.27 36.15
N LYS A 7 14.54 17.64 35.30
CA LYS A 7 15.24 18.24 34.14
C LYS A 7 15.36 17.24 32.99
N CYS A 8 14.42 16.29 32.86
CA CYS A 8 14.33 15.55 31.61
C CYS A 8 13.68 16.46 30.58
N ILE A 9 14.53 17.06 29.76
CA ILE A 9 14.15 17.72 28.53
C ILE A 9 13.27 16.73 27.78
N ILE A 10 12.03 17.12 27.48
CA ILE A 10 11.10 16.42 26.61
C ILE A 10 11.65 16.51 25.17
N GLN A 11 12.87 16.05 24.98
CA GLN A 11 13.58 15.99 23.70
C GLN A 11 13.37 14.61 23.05
N SER A 12 13.04 13.61 23.85
CA SER A 12 12.79 12.23 23.44
C SER A 12 11.38 11.97 22.87
N TYR A 13 10.62 13.01 22.52
CA TYR A 13 9.44 12.83 21.65
C TYR A 13 9.75 13.17 20.20
N LEU A 14 10.56 14.21 19.96
CA LEU A 14 10.96 14.58 18.59
C LEU A 14 12.01 13.63 18.00
N GLN A 15 12.85 13.01 18.85
CA GLN A 15 13.82 12.01 18.39
C GLN A 15 13.17 10.65 18.04
N CYS A 16 11.97 10.33 18.56
CA CYS A 16 11.19 9.16 18.13
C CYS A 16 10.34 9.43 16.88
N LEU A 17 10.11 10.71 16.53
CA LEU A 17 9.42 11.10 15.29
C LEU A 17 10.36 11.20 14.09
N GLN A 18 11.68 11.33 14.31
CA GLN A 18 12.68 11.47 13.25
C GLN A 18 13.12 10.16 12.60
N ASP A 19 12.92 9.02 13.25
CA ASP A 19 13.25 7.69 12.71
C ASP A 19 12.00 6.96 12.17
N SER A 20 11.04 7.70 11.61
CA SER A 20 9.83 7.12 11.02
C SER A 20 10.14 6.44 9.68
N ASN A 21 11.07 5.47 9.69
CA ASN A 21 11.29 4.35 8.78
C ASN A 21 10.71 4.51 7.36
N TYR A 22 10.99 5.64 6.72
CA TYR A 22 10.54 5.90 5.36
C TYR A 22 11.55 5.20 4.49
N ASN A 23 11.34 3.92 4.22
CA ASN A 23 12.16 3.22 3.25
C ASN A 23 11.89 3.88 1.89
N PRO A 24 12.80 4.70 1.34
CA PRO A 24 12.55 5.41 0.10
C PRO A 24 12.70 4.45 -1.09
N ILE A 25 12.75 3.14 -0.84
CA ILE A 25 13.03 2.09 -1.80
C ILE A 25 11.80 1.19 -1.90
N CYS A 26 11.38 0.92 -3.13
CA CYS A 26 10.37 -0.09 -3.42
C CYS A 26 10.99 -1.48 -3.21
N GLU A 27 10.49 -2.28 -2.27
CA GLU A 27 11.06 -3.62 -2.02
C GLU A 27 10.78 -4.64 -3.14
N ILE A 28 9.98 -4.30 -4.15
CA ILE A 28 9.72 -5.16 -5.32
C ILE A 28 10.83 -5.01 -6.37
N CYS A 29 11.22 -3.78 -6.69
CA CYS A 29 12.23 -3.50 -7.73
C CYS A 29 13.56 -2.98 -7.16
N THR A 30 13.65 -2.77 -5.84
CA THR A 30 14.82 -2.23 -5.13
C THR A 30 15.28 -0.86 -5.63
N LYS A 31 14.36 -0.07 -6.21
CA LYS A 31 14.60 1.29 -6.73
C LYS A 31 13.94 2.37 -5.88
N GLY A 32 14.34 3.63 -6.07
CA GLY A 32 13.80 4.75 -5.32
C GLY A 32 12.32 4.99 -5.63
N LEU A 33 11.46 5.11 -4.61
CA LEU A 33 10.04 5.46 -4.72
C LEU A 33 9.80 6.82 -5.39
N SER A 34 10.84 7.66 -5.48
CA SER A 34 10.79 8.95 -6.17
C SER A 34 10.79 8.85 -7.70
N GLU A 35 11.03 7.67 -8.28
CA GLU A 35 11.13 7.47 -9.73
C GLU A 35 9.76 7.33 -10.42
N GLY A 36 8.66 7.26 -9.68
CA GLY A 36 7.33 7.17 -10.30
C GLY A 36 6.16 7.08 -9.33
N GLU A 37 5.01 6.67 -9.88
CA GLU A 37 3.77 6.54 -9.14
C GLU A 37 3.87 5.48 -8.04
N CYS A 38 3.51 5.88 -6.83
CA CYS A 38 3.53 5.01 -5.66
C CYS A 38 2.13 4.65 -5.19
N ILE A 39 2.04 3.50 -4.52
CA ILE A 39 0.85 3.06 -3.81
C ILE A 39 1.22 2.67 -2.40
N ARG A 40 0.44 3.17 -1.45
CA ARG A 40 0.53 2.80 -0.04
C ARG A 40 -0.57 1.78 0.26
N LEU A 41 -0.16 0.64 0.80
CA LEU A 41 -1.09 -0.38 1.27
C LEU A 41 -1.60 -0.05 2.68
N THR A 42 -2.63 -0.79 3.12
CA THR A 42 -3.18 -0.73 4.49
C THR A 42 -2.17 -1.11 5.56
N CYS A 43 -1.14 -1.89 5.21
CA CYS A 43 -0.02 -2.24 6.06
C CYS A 43 1.08 -1.16 6.10
N TYR A 44 0.83 0.05 5.58
CA TYR A 44 1.76 1.18 5.51
C TYR A 44 2.99 1.00 4.62
N HIS A 45 3.21 -0.19 4.04
CA HIS A 45 4.24 -0.39 3.03
C HIS A 45 3.89 0.37 1.75
N VAL A 46 4.91 0.99 1.15
CA VAL A 46 4.81 1.77 -0.07
C VAL A 46 5.62 1.08 -1.17
N PHE A 47 5.00 0.89 -2.33
CA PHE A 47 5.63 0.30 -3.51
C PHE A 47 5.32 1.14 -4.73
N HIS A 48 6.09 0.96 -5.80
CA HIS A 48 5.69 1.46 -7.10
C HIS A 48 4.39 0.80 -7.54
N TRP A 49 3.46 1.61 -8.04
CA TRP A 49 2.19 1.16 -8.56
C TRP A 49 2.38 0.12 -9.67
N GLU A 50 3.27 0.39 -10.62
CA GLU A 50 3.56 -0.53 -11.73
C GLU A 50 4.15 -1.87 -11.25
N CYS A 51 5.02 -1.84 -10.23
CA CYS A 51 5.60 -3.06 -9.67
C CYS A 51 4.55 -3.91 -8.96
N ALA A 52 3.65 -3.26 -8.19
CA ALA A 52 2.53 -3.92 -7.55
C ALA A 52 1.57 -4.50 -8.61
N GLU A 53 1.15 -3.69 -9.57
CA GLU A 53 0.25 -4.08 -10.65
C GLU A 53 0.82 -5.24 -11.48
N SER A 54 2.07 -5.15 -11.94
CA SER A 54 2.72 -6.23 -12.70
C SER A 54 2.73 -7.54 -11.93
N ARG A 55 3.05 -7.50 -10.64
CA ARG A 55 3.06 -8.68 -9.77
C ARG A 55 1.67 -9.28 -9.58
N TYR A 56 0.66 -8.45 -9.33
CA TYR A 56 -0.71 -8.91 -9.13
C TYR A 56 -1.39 -9.35 -10.42
N ARG A 57 -1.06 -8.74 -11.56
CA ARG A 57 -1.50 -9.19 -12.89
C ARG A 57 -0.86 -10.52 -13.30
N ALA A 58 0.35 -10.81 -12.82
CA ALA A 58 1.00 -12.11 -13.04
C ALA A 58 0.36 -13.25 -12.23
N LEU A 59 -0.42 -12.95 -11.19
CA LEU A 59 -1.19 -13.95 -10.46
C LEU A 59 -2.35 -14.48 -11.32
N PRO A 60 -2.72 -15.77 -11.16
CA PRO A 60 -3.83 -16.33 -11.91
C PRO A 60 -5.14 -15.63 -11.56
N ARG A 61 -6.05 -15.49 -12.54
CA ARG A 61 -7.36 -14.86 -12.35
C ARG A 61 -8.26 -15.56 -11.32
N THR A 62 -7.92 -16.79 -10.95
CA THR A 62 -8.58 -17.57 -9.88
C THR A 62 -8.08 -17.22 -8.48
N THR A 63 -7.11 -16.31 -8.35
CA THR A 63 -6.59 -15.88 -7.06
C THR A 63 -7.68 -15.16 -6.29
N ALA A 64 -8.08 -15.72 -5.16
CA ALA A 64 -9.05 -15.11 -4.28
C ALA A 64 -8.56 -13.73 -3.80
N PRO A 65 -9.46 -12.80 -3.44
CA PRO A 65 -9.09 -11.49 -2.88
C PRO A 65 -8.10 -11.60 -1.72
N ALA A 66 -8.25 -12.63 -0.89
CA ALA A 66 -7.35 -12.93 0.23
C ALA A 66 -5.93 -13.35 -0.18
N GLY A 67 -5.75 -13.80 -1.42
CA GLY A 67 -4.45 -14.20 -1.98
C GLY A 67 -3.60 -13.02 -2.46
N TYR A 68 -4.19 -11.84 -2.64
CA TYR A 68 -3.44 -10.63 -2.94
C TYR A 68 -2.86 -10.08 -1.64
N GLN A 69 -1.62 -10.44 -1.39
CA GLN A 69 -0.91 -10.12 -0.15
C GLN A 69 0.29 -9.23 -0.43
N CYS A 70 0.57 -8.34 0.53
CA CYS A 70 1.78 -7.53 0.55
C CYS A 70 3.01 -8.45 0.56
N PRO A 71 4.01 -8.21 -0.31
CA PRO A 71 5.20 -9.05 -0.37
C PRO A 71 6.09 -8.98 0.88
N SER A 72 6.01 -7.90 1.66
CA SER A 72 6.87 -7.69 2.83
C SER A 72 6.29 -8.27 4.11
N CYS A 73 4.95 -8.24 4.26
CA CYS A 73 4.29 -8.57 5.53
C CYS A 73 3.09 -9.52 5.38
N ALA A 74 2.84 -10.03 4.17
CA ALA A 74 1.72 -10.92 3.83
C ALA A 74 0.32 -10.39 4.19
N THR A 75 0.19 -9.10 4.52
CA THR A 75 -1.11 -8.47 4.81
C THR A 75 -1.95 -8.37 3.54
N PRO A 76 -3.27 -8.64 3.58
CA PRO A 76 -4.14 -8.49 2.43
C PRO A 76 -4.10 -7.07 1.88
N VAL A 77 -3.94 -6.96 0.56
CA VAL A 77 -3.96 -5.72 -0.20
C VAL A 77 -5.35 -5.09 -0.15
N PHE A 78 -6.39 -5.94 -0.19
CA PHE A 78 -7.77 -5.49 -0.12
C PHE A 78 -8.18 -5.23 1.33
N PRO A 79 -8.51 -3.97 1.70
CA PRO A 79 -9.02 -3.68 3.03
C PRO A 79 -10.40 -4.33 3.24
N PRO A 80 -10.64 -4.98 4.40
CA PRO A 80 -11.94 -5.57 4.70
C PRO A 80 -13.02 -4.48 4.72
N PRO A 81 -14.26 -4.77 4.28
CA PRO A 81 -15.31 -3.76 4.08
C PRO A 81 -15.59 -2.91 5.33
N ASN A 82 -15.38 -3.49 6.51
CA ASN A 82 -15.63 -2.87 7.81
C ASN A 82 -14.50 -1.93 8.26
N LEU A 83 -13.34 -1.96 7.58
CA LEU A 83 -12.22 -1.08 7.88
C LEU A 83 -12.45 0.26 7.18
N VAL A 84 -12.74 1.28 7.98
CA VAL A 84 -12.84 2.67 7.56
C VAL A 84 -11.53 3.36 7.94
N SER A 85 -10.72 3.66 6.94
CA SER A 85 -9.46 4.38 7.11
C SER A 85 -9.21 5.18 5.84
N PRO A 86 -8.77 6.45 5.94
CA PRO A 86 -8.53 7.27 4.75
C PRO A 86 -7.55 6.62 3.76
N VAL A 87 -6.59 5.82 4.26
CA VAL A 87 -5.67 5.05 3.41
C VAL A 87 -6.39 3.90 2.70
N ALA A 88 -7.31 3.23 3.40
CA ALA A 88 -8.09 2.14 2.83
C ALA A 88 -9.06 2.63 1.75
N ASP A 89 -9.68 3.79 1.93
CA ASP A 89 -10.60 4.38 0.94
C ASP A 89 -9.85 4.79 -0.33
N VAL A 90 -8.74 5.53 -0.21
CA VAL A 90 -7.90 5.90 -1.37
C VAL A 90 -7.36 4.65 -2.08
N LEU A 91 -6.96 3.63 -1.32
CA LEU A 91 -6.51 2.37 -1.88
C LEU A 91 -7.62 1.66 -2.67
N ARG A 92 -8.86 1.61 -2.13
CA ARG A 92 -10.01 1.05 -2.82
C ARG A 92 -10.32 1.78 -4.11
N GLU A 93 -10.27 3.10 -4.12
CA GLU A 93 -10.50 3.90 -5.33
C GLU A 93 -9.45 3.58 -6.40
N LYS A 94 -8.17 3.54 -6.02
CA LYS A 94 -7.07 3.21 -6.94
C LYS A 94 -7.19 1.77 -7.49
N LEU A 95 -7.58 0.81 -6.64
CA LEU A 95 -7.84 -0.58 -7.02
C LEU A 95 -9.11 -0.73 -7.88
N ALA A 96 -10.15 0.08 -7.64
CA ALA A 96 -11.37 0.05 -8.45
C ALA A 96 -11.12 0.49 -9.91
N GLY A 97 -10.01 1.19 -10.18
CA GLY A 97 -9.59 1.57 -11.53
C GLY A 97 -8.98 0.43 -12.36
N VAL A 98 -8.60 -0.69 -11.76
CA VAL A 98 -7.89 -1.80 -12.46
C VAL A 98 -8.65 -3.12 -12.40
N ASN A 99 -8.75 -3.79 -13.54
CA ASN A 99 -9.56 -5.00 -13.68
C ASN A 99 -9.13 -6.16 -12.78
N TRP A 100 -7.83 -6.33 -12.56
CA TRP A 100 -7.33 -7.38 -11.67
C TRP A 100 -7.80 -7.18 -10.23
N ALA A 101 -7.92 -5.92 -9.79
CA ALA A 101 -8.31 -5.63 -8.42
C ALA A 101 -9.82 -5.45 -8.24
N ARG A 102 -10.55 -5.08 -9.30
CA ARG A 102 -12.02 -5.11 -9.32
C ARG A 102 -12.57 -6.51 -9.05
N ALA A 103 -11.94 -7.54 -9.61
CA ALA A 103 -12.26 -8.94 -9.29
C ALA A 103 -12.07 -9.22 -7.78
N GLY A 104 -11.02 -8.65 -7.16
CA GLY A 104 -10.78 -8.72 -5.73
C GLY A 104 -11.82 -7.96 -4.87
N LEU A 105 -12.34 -6.85 -5.38
CA LEU A 105 -13.35 -6.01 -4.73
C LEU A 105 -14.80 -6.47 -4.97
N GLY A 106 -15.02 -7.50 -5.80
CA GLY A 106 -16.36 -7.94 -6.19
C GLY A 106 -17.08 -6.95 -7.12
N LEU A 107 -16.34 -6.08 -7.81
CA LEU A 107 -16.87 -5.13 -8.77
C LEU A 107 -16.92 -5.74 -10.18
N PRO A 108 -17.90 -5.36 -11.03
CA PRO A 108 -17.95 -5.82 -12.42
C PRO A 108 -16.70 -5.35 -13.17
N LEU A 109 -16.12 -6.22 -13.99
CA LEU A 109 -14.94 -5.90 -14.81
C LEU A 109 -15.27 -4.74 -15.75
N LEU A 110 -14.33 -3.81 -15.90
CA LEU A 110 -14.39 -2.73 -16.88
C LEU A 110 -13.99 -3.30 -18.26
N SER A 111 -14.53 -2.71 -19.32
CA SER A 111 -14.04 -2.93 -20.68
C SER A 111 -12.55 -2.57 -20.77
N ASP A 112 -11.78 -3.20 -21.66
CA ASP A 112 -10.33 -2.93 -21.82
C ASP A 112 -9.98 -1.44 -22.05
N ASP A 113 -10.90 -0.66 -22.60
CA ASP A 113 -10.76 0.80 -22.81
C ASP A 113 -10.86 1.61 -21.50
N GLN A 114 -11.56 1.07 -20.50
CA GLN A 114 -11.78 1.67 -19.18
C GLN A 114 -10.88 1.08 -18.09
N ASP A 115 -10.14 -0.01 -18.39
CA ASP A 115 -9.05 -0.46 -17.54
C ASP A 115 -8.04 0.66 -17.50
N MET A 116 -7.89 1.30 -16.34
CA MET A 116 -6.86 2.29 -16.12
C MET A 116 -5.53 1.55 -16.02
N LYS A 117 -5.08 0.99 -17.16
CA LYS A 117 -3.73 0.48 -17.40
C LYS A 117 -2.82 1.59 -16.92
N GLY A 118 -2.15 1.37 -15.79
CA GLY A 118 -1.58 2.42 -14.92
C GLY A 118 -1.37 3.75 -15.64
N ALA A 119 -2.24 4.71 -15.35
CA ALA A 119 -2.23 6.02 -16.00
C ALA A 119 -0.92 6.74 -15.67
N ALA A 120 0.10 6.49 -16.50
CA ALA A 120 1.04 7.50 -16.90
C ALA A 120 0.28 8.47 -17.81
N GLY A 121 -0.15 9.58 -17.21
CA GLY A 121 -0.35 10.86 -17.89
C GLY A 121 0.62 11.84 -17.26
#